data_AF-A0A6B9KZ42-F1
#
_entry.id   AF-A0A6B9KZ42-F1
#
_cell.length_a   1.000
_cell.length_b   1.000
_cell.length_c   1.000
_cell.angle_alpha   90.00
_cell.angle_beta   90.00
_cell.angle_gamma   90.00
#
_symmetry.space_group_name_H-M   'P 1'
#
loop_
_entity.id
_entity.type
_entity.pdbx_description
1 polymer ?
#
loop_
_entity_poly.entity_id
_entity_poly.type
_entity_poly.pdbx_seq_one_letter_code
_entity_poly.pdbx_strand_id
1 'polypeptide(L)'
;MKSIILLAIVCVAVQANISNSDVNEMVKNLNDSIKQLEIMKQHLEGSMQVTINYLKDHAQEDNGEDGLKCFRELAKPFQDTVNLRIDESLGGYIRSSRSLINDLKSGMFDEGELEHTKHMLSEEGSYFKQMQNSVEYMLKEISQDTLTFDKTVHDKCCKHD
;
A
#
# COMPACT_ATOMS: atom_id res chain seq x y z
N MET A 1 -46.90 -6.15 46.49
CA MET A 1 -46.14 -5.34 45.51
C MET A 1 -44.68 -5.31 45.94
N LYS A 2 -43.79 -5.78 45.04
CA LYS A 2 -42.41 -5.33 44.78
C LYS A 2 -41.39 -5.39 45.93
N SER A 3 -40.19 -5.93 45.80
CA SER A 3 -39.53 -6.94 44.96
C SER A 3 -38.21 -7.20 45.70
N ILE A 4 -37.85 -8.46 45.90
CA ILE A 4 -36.51 -8.86 46.38
C ILE A 4 -35.54 -8.74 45.18
N ILE A 5 -34.24 -8.61 45.49
CA ILE A 5 -33.06 -9.10 44.75
C ILE A 5 -32.04 -8.00 44.40
N LEU A 6 -31.14 -7.85 45.37
CA LEU A 6 -29.68 -7.76 45.31
C LEU A 6 -28.97 -8.12 43.98
N LEU A 7 -28.01 -7.25 43.64
CA LEU A 7 -26.64 -7.48 43.16
C LEU A 7 -26.32 -8.06 41.76
N ALA A 8 -25.37 -7.33 41.14
CA ALA A 8 -24.31 -7.76 40.21
C ALA A 8 -24.72 -8.44 38.90
N ILE A 9 -24.79 -7.64 37.83
CA ILE A 9 -24.30 -8.10 36.54
C ILE A 9 -22.97 -7.43 36.32
N VAL A 10 -21.94 -8.20 36.67
CA VAL A 10 -20.56 -8.08 36.23
C VAL A 10 -20.56 -7.57 34.79
N CYS A 11 -19.91 -6.42 34.53
CA CYS A 11 -19.42 -6.12 33.20
C CYS A 11 -18.45 -7.26 32.87
N VAL A 12 -18.98 -8.30 32.24
CA VAL A 12 -18.17 -9.34 31.62
C VAL A 12 -17.46 -8.59 30.50
N ALA A 13 -16.23 -8.15 30.77
CA ALA A 13 -15.25 -8.12 29.71
C ALA A 13 -15.33 -9.52 29.12
N VAL A 14 -15.95 -9.63 27.95
CA VAL A 14 -15.89 -10.83 27.14
C VAL A 14 -14.41 -10.93 26.79
N GLN A 15 -13.64 -11.57 27.68
CA GLN A 15 -12.37 -12.19 27.34
C GLN A 15 -12.77 -13.31 26.41
N ALA A 16 -12.95 -12.97 25.14
CA ALA A 16 -13.07 -13.92 24.08
C ALA A 16 -11.74 -14.64 24.06
N ASN A 17 -11.71 -15.82 24.66
CA ASN A 17 -10.53 -16.67 24.71
C ASN A 17 -10.00 -16.83 23.29
N ILE A 18 -8.85 -16.24 22.98
CA ILE A 18 -8.31 -16.24 21.62
C ILE A 18 -7.88 -17.65 21.27
N SER A 19 -8.45 -18.16 20.20
CA SER A 19 -8.19 -19.50 19.70
C SER A 19 -7.07 -19.49 18.66
N ASN A 20 -6.45 -20.64 18.44
CA ASN A 20 -5.54 -20.84 17.29
C ASN A 20 -6.24 -20.56 15.94
N SER A 21 -7.58 -20.65 15.89
CA SER A 21 -8.35 -20.29 14.70
C SER A 21 -8.29 -18.79 14.42
N ASP A 22 -8.33 -17.95 15.45
CA ASP A 22 -8.24 -16.50 15.33
C ASP A 22 -6.87 -16.06 14.80
N VAL A 23 -5.79 -16.67 15.31
CA VAL A 23 -4.43 -16.44 14.82
C VAL A 23 -4.32 -16.82 13.34
N ASN A 24 -4.85 -17.98 12.96
CA ASN A 24 -4.85 -18.42 11.57
C ASN A 24 -5.65 -17.48 10.66
N GLU A 25 -6.76 -16.94 11.13
CA GLU A 25 -7.57 -15.97 10.40
C GLU A 25 -6.82 -14.65 10.18
N MET A 26 -6.22 -14.08 11.24
CA MET A 26 -5.38 -12.88 11.14
C MET A 26 -4.23 -13.07 10.14
N VAL A 27 -3.53 -14.20 10.25
CA VAL A 27 -2.45 -14.55 9.33
C VAL A 27 -2.95 -14.69 7.90
N LYS A 28 -4.11 -15.31 7.68
CA LYS A 28 -4.71 -15.44 6.34
C LYS A 28 -5.03 -14.07 5.75
N ASN A 29 -5.70 -13.19 6.50
CA ASN A 29 -6.07 -11.86 6.04
C ASN A 29 -4.84 -11.01 5.68
N LEU A 30 -3.78 -11.08 6.49
CA LEU A 30 -2.51 -10.42 6.20
C LEU A 30 -1.83 -10.97 4.93
N ASN A 31 -1.84 -12.29 4.71
CA ASN A 31 -1.29 -12.89 3.48
C ASN A 31 -2.10 -12.51 2.23
N ASP A 32 -3.43 -12.50 2.34
CA ASP A 32 -4.30 -12.09 1.23
C ASP A 32 -4.05 -10.63 0.85
N SER A 33 -3.88 -9.75 1.86
CA SER A 33 -3.49 -8.35 1.66
C SER A 33 -2.10 -8.22 1.01
N ILE A 34 -1.08 -8.94 1.48
CA ILE A 34 0.27 -8.93 0.87
C ILE A 34 0.18 -9.29 -0.61
N LYS A 35 -0.54 -10.37 -0.95
CA LYS A 35 -0.69 -10.81 -2.33
C LYS A 35 -1.33 -9.74 -3.22
N GLN A 36 -2.35 -9.04 -2.71
CA GLN A 36 -3.00 -7.94 -3.44
C GLN A 36 -2.03 -6.78 -3.67
N LEU A 37 -1.26 -6.40 -2.64
CA LEU A 37 -0.26 -5.33 -2.75
C LEU A 37 0.86 -5.69 -3.74
N GLU A 38 1.32 -6.95 -3.76
CA GLU A 38 2.33 -7.42 -4.71
C GLU A 38 1.84 -7.39 -6.17
N ILE A 39 0.60 -7.82 -6.41
CA ILE A 39 -0.04 -7.72 -7.73
C ILE A 39 -0.14 -6.25 -8.16
N MET A 40 -0.56 -5.37 -7.24
CA MET A 40 -0.66 -3.94 -7.52
C MET A 40 0.70 -3.32 -7.86
N LYS A 41 1.74 -3.66 -7.09
CA LYS A 41 3.11 -3.21 -7.35
C LYS A 41 3.57 -3.61 -8.75
N GLN A 42 3.42 -4.88 -9.12
CA GLN A 42 3.76 -5.38 -10.45
C GLN A 42 2.99 -4.66 -11.56
N HIS A 43 1.69 -4.41 -11.35
CA HIS A 43 0.86 -3.70 -12.32
C HIS A 43 1.29 -2.24 -12.51
N LEU A 44 1.63 -1.54 -11.42
CA LEU A 44 2.12 -0.17 -11.46
C LEU A 44 3.49 -0.07 -12.15
N GLU A 45 4.44 -0.92 -11.78
CA GLU A 45 5.76 -0.98 -12.42
C GLU A 45 5.64 -1.24 -13.92
N GLY A 46 4.79 -2.21 -14.31
CA GLY A 46 4.53 -2.50 -15.72
C GLY A 46 3.91 -1.34 -16.47
N SER A 47 2.88 -0.71 -15.89
CA SER A 47 2.22 0.46 -16.49
C SER A 47 3.20 1.63 -16.66
N MET A 48 4.07 1.86 -15.67
CA MET A 48 5.06 2.93 -15.74
C MET A 48 6.11 2.67 -16.79
N GLN A 49 6.57 1.42 -16.93
CA GLN A 49 7.50 1.05 -17.97
C GLN A 49 6.93 1.29 -19.37
N VAL A 50 5.63 1.03 -19.57
CA VAL A 50 4.93 1.33 -20.83
C VAL A 50 4.92 2.83 -21.11
N THR A 51 4.50 3.65 -20.14
CA THR A 51 4.48 5.12 -20.29
C THR A 51 5.87 5.70 -20.59
N ILE A 52 6.89 5.26 -19.85
CA ILE A 52 8.28 5.69 -20.03
C ILE A 52 8.77 5.33 -21.44
N ASN A 53 8.51 4.11 -21.90
CA ASN A 53 8.93 3.69 -23.24
C ASN A 53 8.23 4.50 -24.33
N TYR A 54 6.92 4.70 -24.20
CA TYR A 54 6.14 5.52 -25.12
C TYR A 54 6.70 6.94 -25.25
N LEU A 55 6.95 7.61 -24.12
CA LEU A 55 7.47 8.99 -24.12
C LEU A 55 8.91 9.07 -24.63
N LYS A 56 9.74 8.06 -24.34
CA LYS A 56 11.11 7.95 -24.87
C LYS A 56 11.09 7.87 -26.38
N ASP A 57 10.27 6.97 -26.93
CA ASP A 57 10.16 6.74 -28.37
C ASP A 57 9.57 7.98 -29.05
N HIS A 58 8.54 8.60 -28.47
CA HIS A 58 7.95 9.84 -28.99
C HIS A 58 8.96 11.00 -29.04
N ALA A 59 9.70 11.26 -27.96
CA ALA A 59 10.70 12.32 -27.93
C ALA A 59 11.83 12.08 -28.97
N GLN A 60 12.21 10.82 -29.17
CA GLN A 60 13.21 10.44 -30.18
C GLN A 60 12.69 10.58 -31.61
N GLU A 61 11.44 10.19 -31.88
CA GLU A 61 10.81 10.33 -33.19
C GLU A 61 10.70 11.80 -33.60
N ASP A 62 10.35 12.67 -32.66
CA ASP A 62 10.08 14.07 -32.94
C ASP A 62 11.36 14.93 -33.06
N ASN A 63 12.32 14.75 -32.14
CA ASN A 63 13.52 15.58 -32.04
C ASN A 63 14.85 14.79 -32.10
N GLY A 64 14.82 13.54 -32.55
CA GLY A 64 16.02 12.73 -32.78
C GLY A 64 16.82 12.44 -31.50
N GLU A 65 18.15 12.41 -31.62
CA GLU A 65 19.05 12.11 -30.50
C GLU A 65 19.02 13.19 -29.41
N ASP A 66 18.76 14.46 -29.77
CA ASP A 66 18.62 15.55 -28.80
C ASP A 66 17.36 15.35 -27.93
N GLY A 67 16.25 14.93 -28.53
CA GLY A 67 15.03 14.56 -27.81
C GLY A 67 15.26 13.37 -26.87
N LEU A 68 15.94 12.33 -27.34
CA LEU A 68 16.30 11.16 -26.52
C LEU A 68 17.18 11.53 -25.34
N LYS A 69 18.18 12.39 -25.54
CA LYS A 69 19.06 12.88 -24.48
C LYS A 69 18.28 13.69 -23.44
N CYS A 70 17.45 14.64 -23.89
CA CYS A 70 16.57 15.42 -23.01
C CYS A 70 15.67 14.51 -22.17
N PHE A 71 15.02 13.52 -22.81
CA PHE A 71 14.14 12.59 -22.11
C PHE A 71 14.87 11.84 -20.99
N ARG A 72 16.07 11.31 -21.24
CA ARG A 72 16.84 10.56 -20.24
C ARG A 72 17.16 11.39 -19.00
N GLU A 73 17.43 12.69 -19.16
CA GLU A 73 17.69 13.61 -18.05
C GLU A 73 16.44 13.82 -17.17
N LEU A 74 15.24 13.82 -17.77
CA LEU A 74 13.97 13.98 -17.05
C LEU A 74 13.44 12.67 -16.47
N ALA A 75 13.64 11.55 -17.16
CA ALA A 75 13.03 10.26 -16.82
C ALA A 75 13.55 9.68 -15.51
N LYS A 76 14.86 9.84 -15.21
CA LYS A 76 15.46 9.28 -14.00
C LYS A 76 14.87 9.88 -12.72
N PRO A 77 14.83 11.22 -12.52
CA PRO A 77 14.19 11.82 -11.34
C PRO A 77 12.72 11.42 -11.17
N PHE A 78 11.97 11.31 -12.28
CA PHE A 78 10.59 10.85 -12.26
C PHE A 78 10.48 9.40 -11.77
N GLN A 79 11.27 8.48 -12.34
CA GLN A 79 11.32 7.08 -11.91
C GLN A 79 11.70 6.93 -10.44
N ASP A 80 12.72 7.65 -9.98
CA ASP A 80 13.16 7.61 -8.58
C ASP A 80 12.03 8.06 -7.64
N THR A 81 11.28 9.11 -8.01
CA THR A 81 10.13 9.62 -7.23
C THR A 81 9.00 8.59 -7.16
N VAL A 82 8.61 8.01 -8.30
CA VAL A 82 7.55 7.00 -8.36
C VAL A 82 7.93 5.75 -7.58
N ASN A 83 9.16 5.25 -7.75
CA ASN A 83 9.66 4.07 -7.05
C ASN A 83 9.65 4.27 -5.53
N LEU A 84 10.09 5.44 -5.05
CA LEU A 84 10.06 5.76 -3.63
C LEU A 84 8.63 5.70 -3.07
N ARG A 85 7.66 6.31 -3.75
CA ARG A 85 6.24 6.31 -3.33
C ARG A 85 5.67 4.89 -3.28
N ILE A 86 5.99 4.05 -4.26
CA ILE A 86 5.59 2.63 -4.32
C ILE A 86 6.20 1.85 -3.14
N ASP A 87 7.49 2.04 -2.87
CA ASP A 87 8.21 1.29 -1.83
C ASP A 87 7.85 1.72 -0.41
N GLU A 88 7.52 2.99 -0.20
CA GLU A 88 7.00 3.49 1.08
C GLU A 88 5.58 2.99 1.33
N SER A 89 4.70 3.10 0.33
CA SER A 89 3.29 2.75 0.50
C SER A 89 3.07 1.23 0.41
N LEU A 90 3.31 0.61 -0.75
CA LEU A 90 3.08 -0.83 -0.92
C LEU A 90 4.15 -1.64 -0.20
N GLY A 91 5.42 -1.28 -0.42
CA GLY A 91 6.54 -1.99 0.20
C GLY A 91 6.52 -1.90 1.73
N GLY A 92 6.12 -0.76 2.29
CA GLY A 92 5.96 -0.55 3.73
C GLY A 92 4.95 -1.51 4.34
N TYR A 93 3.72 -1.54 3.80
CA TYR A 93 2.68 -2.44 4.30
C TYR A 93 3.01 -3.92 4.07
N ILE A 94 3.63 -4.29 2.95
CA ILE A 94 4.09 -5.68 2.74
C ILE A 94 5.08 -6.10 3.83
N ARG A 95 6.07 -5.25 4.15
CA ARG A 95 7.07 -5.53 5.19
C ARG A 95 6.43 -5.61 6.57
N SER A 96 5.57 -4.64 6.93
CA SER A 96 4.88 -4.61 8.21
C SER A 96 3.97 -5.82 8.39
N SER A 97 3.16 -6.18 7.38
CA SER A 97 2.30 -7.37 7.43
C SER A 97 3.11 -8.66 7.59
N ARG A 98 4.27 -8.79 6.91
CA ARG A 98 5.15 -9.96 7.06
C ARG A 98 5.76 -10.04 8.46
N SER A 99 6.17 -8.91 9.03
CA SER A 99 6.64 -8.85 10.41
C SER A 99 5.56 -9.30 11.38
N LEU A 100 4.36 -8.74 11.25
CA LEU A 100 3.23 -9.08 12.11
C LEU A 100 2.84 -10.56 12.00
N ILE A 101 2.89 -11.16 10.81
CA ILE A 101 2.68 -12.61 10.63
C ILE A 101 3.73 -13.41 11.41
N ASN A 102 5.01 -13.01 11.36
CA ASN A 102 6.07 -13.71 12.09
C ASN A 102 5.84 -13.61 13.60
N ASP A 103 5.47 -12.43 14.08
CA ASP A 103 5.19 -12.19 15.50
C ASP A 103 3.99 -13.02 15.97
N LEU A 104 2.88 -13.02 15.22
CA LEU A 104 1.70 -13.86 15.47
C LEU A 104 2.04 -15.36 15.53
N LYS A 105 2.88 -15.84 14.61
CA LYS A 105 3.28 -17.26 14.55
C LYS A 105 4.30 -17.66 15.60
N SER A 106 5.08 -16.71 16.12
CA SER A 106 6.08 -16.97 17.14
C SER A 106 5.47 -17.32 18.51
N GLY A 107 4.20 -16.96 18.72
CA GLY A 107 3.53 -17.09 20.02
C GLY A 107 4.07 -16.11 21.06
N MET A 108 4.77 -15.04 20.64
CA MET A 108 5.30 -14.01 21.53
C MET A 108 4.21 -13.11 22.13
N PHE A 109 3.06 -12.99 21.47
CA PHE A 109 1.98 -12.14 21.96
C PHE A 109 1.21 -12.79 23.09
N ASP A 110 0.96 -12.02 24.14
CA ASP A 110 -0.01 -12.39 25.16
C ASP A 110 -1.46 -12.25 24.65
N GLU A 111 -2.42 -12.71 25.45
CA GLU A 111 -3.84 -12.71 25.08
C GLU A 111 -4.37 -11.28 24.81
N GLY A 112 -3.90 -10.28 25.55
CA GLY A 112 -4.31 -8.88 25.35
C GLY A 112 -3.73 -8.29 24.07
N GLU A 113 -2.47 -8.59 23.76
CA GLU A 113 -1.82 -8.20 22.51
C GLU A 113 -2.47 -8.85 21.29
N LEU A 114 -2.87 -10.12 21.40
CA LEU A 114 -3.60 -10.83 20.36
C LEU A 114 -4.99 -10.23 20.14
N GLU A 115 -5.74 -9.86 21.19
CA GLU A 115 -7.08 -9.28 21.05
C GLU A 115 -7.00 -7.88 20.45
N HIS A 116 -6.01 -7.10 20.88
CA HIS A 116 -5.73 -5.80 20.27
C HIS A 116 -5.40 -5.93 18.78
N THR A 117 -4.53 -6.89 18.42
CA THR A 117 -4.15 -7.14 17.03
C THR A 117 -5.35 -7.59 16.20
N LYS A 118 -6.18 -8.48 16.75
CA LYS A 118 -7.42 -8.94 16.11
C LYS A 118 -8.35 -7.76 15.83
N HIS A 119 -8.56 -6.90 16.83
CA HIS A 119 -9.38 -5.69 16.64
C HIS A 119 -8.78 -4.76 15.59
N MET A 120 -7.46 -4.53 15.60
CA MET A 120 -6.76 -3.70 14.63
C MET A 120 -6.92 -4.18 13.18
N LEU A 121 -6.98 -5.51 12.98
CA LEU A 121 -7.16 -6.19 11.70
C LEU A 121 -8.63 -6.47 11.34
N SER A 122 -9.57 -6.13 12.20
CA SER A 122 -11.00 -6.30 11.94
C SER A 122 -11.56 -5.20 11.01
N GLU A 123 -12.82 -5.35 10.59
CA GLU A 123 -13.52 -4.33 9.77
C GLU A 123 -13.65 -2.97 10.50
N GLU A 124 -13.77 -2.99 11.82
CA GLU A 124 -13.81 -1.79 12.66
C GLU A 124 -12.39 -1.23 12.95
N GLY A 125 -11.37 -2.05 12.70
CA GLY A 125 -9.96 -1.73 12.91
C GLY A 125 -9.41 -0.74 11.88
N SER A 126 -8.28 -0.13 12.22
CA SER A 126 -7.70 0.92 11.40
C SER A 126 -6.66 0.43 10.39
N TYR A 127 -6.10 -0.77 10.53
CA TYR A 127 -4.93 -1.20 9.76
C TYR A 127 -5.20 -1.22 8.25
N PHE A 128 -6.19 -2.01 7.82
CA PHE A 128 -6.51 -2.15 6.39
C PHE A 128 -7.10 -0.87 5.79
N LYS A 129 -7.80 -0.06 6.58
CA LYS A 129 -8.32 1.25 6.15
C LYS A 129 -7.19 2.26 5.93
N GLN A 130 -6.21 2.32 6.83
CA GLN A 130 -5.04 3.17 6.65
C GLN A 130 -4.23 2.74 5.44
N MET A 131 -4.06 1.42 5.25
CA MET A 131 -3.42 0.86 4.07
C MET A 131 -4.14 1.29 2.80
N GLN A 132 -5.46 1.12 2.72
CA GLN A 132 -6.25 1.55 1.56
C GLN A 132 -6.08 3.05 1.29
N ASN A 133 -6.21 3.90 2.31
CA ASN A 133 -6.05 5.34 2.16
C ASN A 133 -4.65 5.72 1.66
N SER A 134 -3.60 5.06 2.17
CA SER A 134 -2.22 5.28 1.73
C SER A 134 -2.02 4.87 0.27
N VAL A 135 -2.61 3.74 -0.14
CA VAL A 135 -2.58 3.26 -1.52
C VAL A 135 -3.30 4.24 -2.44
N GLU A 136 -4.50 4.68 -2.09
CA GLU A 136 -5.28 5.65 -2.86
C GLU A 136 -4.54 6.98 -3.02
N TYR A 137 -3.94 7.48 -1.95
CA TYR A 137 -3.14 8.70 -1.98
C TYR A 137 -1.90 8.53 -2.89
N MET A 138 -1.16 7.45 -2.75
CA MET A 138 -0.01 7.12 -3.61
C MET A 138 -0.41 7.07 -5.08
N LEU A 139 -1.50 6.38 -5.43
CA LEU A 139 -1.98 6.28 -6.82
C LEU A 139 -2.33 7.66 -7.40
N LYS A 140 -2.99 8.51 -6.61
CA LYS A 140 -3.32 9.88 -7.02
C LYS A 140 -2.05 10.70 -7.30
N GLU A 141 -1.07 10.63 -6.42
CA GLU A 141 0.20 11.35 -6.57
C GLU A 141 0.98 10.85 -7.79
N ILE A 142 1.11 9.53 -7.99
CA ILE A 142 1.76 8.95 -9.17
C ILE A 142 1.05 9.38 -10.45
N SER A 143 -0.29 9.44 -10.46
CA SER A 143 -1.05 9.92 -11.61
C SER A 143 -0.73 11.39 -11.93
N GLN A 144 -0.66 12.26 -10.92
CA GLN A 144 -0.32 13.67 -11.08
C GLN A 144 1.14 13.86 -11.55
N ASP A 145 2.07 13.12 -10.95
CA ASP A 145 3.49 13.12 -11.32
C ASP A 145 3.65 12.66 -12.78
N THR A 146 2.90 11.63 -13.20
CA THR A 146 2.92 11.12 -14.58
C THR A 146 2.42 12.15 -15.58
N LEU A 147 1.30 12.83 -15.30
CA LEU A 147 0.77 13.89 -16.16
C LEU A 147 1.75 15.08 -16.27
N THR A 148 2.38 15.43 -15.16
CA THR A 148 3.37 16.51 -15.13
C THR A 148 4.62 16.13 -15.91
N PHE A 149 5.09 14.90 -15.75
CA PHE A 149 6.22 14.36 -16.50
C PHE A 149 5.94 14.34 -18.00
N ASP A 150 4.80 13.79 -18.41
CA ASP A 150 4.34 13.75 -19.79
C ASP A 150 4.34 15.14 -20.43
N LYS A 151 3.69 16.11 -19.78
CA LYS A 151 3.69 17.50 -20.23
C LYS A 151 5.10 18.08 -20.33
N THR A 152 5.96 17.81 -19.34
CA THR A 152 7.33 18.33 -19.33
C THR A 152 8.18 17.74 -20.45
N VAL A 153 7.98 16.46 -20.81
CA VAL A 153 8.65 15.83 -21.96
C VAL A 153 8.22 16.52 -23.25
N HIS A 154 6.92 16.69 -23.47
CA HIS A 154 6.41 17.41 -24.65
C HIS A 154 6.91 18.86 -24.71
N ASP A 155 6.90 19.57 -23.57
CA ASP A 155 7.29 20.98 -23.46
C ASP A 155 8.82 21.21 -23.56
N LYS A 156 9.67 20.18 -23.49
CA LYS A 156 11.14 20.38 -23.44
C LYS A 156 11.93 19.51 -24.38
N CYS A 157 11.43 18.32 -24.71
CA CYS A 157 12.19 17.33 -25.46
C CYS A 157 11.67 17.17 -26.90
N CYS A 158 10.43 17.56 -27.16
CA CYS A 158 9.84 17.63 -28.50
C CYS A 158 10.10 19.01 -29.13
N LYS A 159 10.10 19.08 -30.47
CA LYS A 159 10.17 20.32 -31.22
C LYS A 159 8.90 21.13 -30.98
N HIS A 160 9.09 22.40 -30.67
CA HIS A 160 8.00 23.39 -30.72
C HIS A 160 7.96 23.97 -32.13
N ASP A 161 6.85 23.79 -32.82
CA ASP A 161 6.51 24.60 -33.99
C ASP A 161 6.33 26.08 -33.61
#